data_AF-A0A7C1GI87-F1
#
_entry.id   AF-A0A7C1GI87-F1
#
_cell.length_a   1.000
_cell.length_b   1.000
_cell.length_c   1.000
_cell.angle_alpha   90.00
_cell.angle_beta   90.00
_cell.angle_gamma   90.00
#
_symmetry.space_group_name_H-M   'P 1'
#
loop_
_entity.id
_entity.type
_entity.pdbx_description
1 polymer ?
#
loop_
_entity_poly.entity_id
_entity_poly.type
_entity_poly.pdbx_seq_one_letter_code
_entity_poly.pdbx_strand_id
1 'polypeptide(L)'
;MNGKIEEGKNEGDGDGPYPCPLPLEWGCCSCPPNFINCTFVGNRADRGGGAIYFRNDWTSNWVPSMTHIANCIFWDNGEEPLGGILPSVSYCIIEGGFPGTSNYSFDPKFVDAANGDYRLRPDSPAIDRGRDTSLPEFGGVVDDMFGCPRGYDGDGWPPVFGDGSDYDIGAYEYVPGCTPLLPWQHAADRDSNGQIEL
;
A
#
# COMPACT_ATOMS: atom_id res chain seq x y z
N MET A 1 -15.37 15.65 4.86
CA MET A 1 -14.01 15.89 4.35
C MET A 1 -13.06 15.60 5.49
N ASN A 2 -12.52 14.39 5.56
CA ASN A 2 -11.38 13.97 6.42
C ASN A 2 -11.07 12.51 6.06
N GLY A 3 -10.77 12.27 4.78
CA GLY A 3 -10.16 11.02 4.37
C GLY A 3 -8.68 11.08 4.73
N LYS A 4 -8.15 10.08 5.42
CA LYS A 4 -6.71 9.98 5.71
C LYS A 4 -6.16 8.87 4.81
N ILE A 5 -5.09 9.20 4.10
CA ILE A 5 -4.24 8.24 3.39
C ILE A 5 -2.96 8.18 4.20
N GLU A 6 -2.60 6.99 4.63
CA GLU A 6 -1.25 6.70 5.10
C GLU A 6 -0.56 5.88 4.02
N GLU A 7 0.34 6.55 3.31
CA GLU A 7 1.12 5.97 2.22
C GLU A 7 2.32 5.25 2.82
N GLY A 8 2.43 3.94 2.57
CA GLY A 8 3.74 3.29 2.54
C GLY A 8 4.58 3.92 1.43
N LYS A 9 5.91 3.95 1.60
CA LYS A 9 6.87 4.61 0.67
C LYS A 9 6.42 4.49 -0.80
N ASN A 10 5.85 5.55 -1.35
CA ASN A 10 5.58 5.68 -2.78
C ASN A 10 6.87 6.12 -3.46
N GLU A 11 7.84 5.21 -3.60
CA GLU A 11 9.01 5.46 -4.43
C GLU A 11 8.61 5.33 -5.90
N GLY A 12 7.98 6.40 -6.39
CA GLY A 12 7.84 6.71 -7.80
C GLY A 12 8.91 7.70 -8.25
N ASP A 13 10.12 7.62 -7.69
CA ASP A 13 11.24 8.41 -8.18
C ASP A 13 11.75 7.75 -9.47
N GLY A 14 11.59 8.48 -10.57
CA GLY A 14 11.86 8.02 -11.94
C GLY A 14 13.32 7.68 -12.28
N ASP A 15 14.14 7.28 -11.31
CA ASP A 15 15.56 6.96 -11.48
C ASP A 15 15.96 5.54 -10.98
N GLY A 16 14.98 4.63 -10.86
CA GLY A 16 15.22 3.18 -10.72
C GLY A 16 15.58 2.50 -12.05
N PRO A 17 16.22 1.31 -12.06
CA PRO A 17 16.98 0.76 -13.19
C PRO A 17 16.12 0.17 -14.32
N TYR A 18 14.90 0.66 -14.51
CA TYR A 18 14.10 0.32 -15.69
C TYR A 18 14.59 1.17 -16.86
N PRO A 19 15.38 0.61 -17.80
CA PRO A 19 15.70 1.36 -19.01
C PRO A 19 14.37 1.60 -19.72
N CYS A 20 13.95 2.86 -19.78
CA CYS A 20 12.92 3.30 -20.72
C CYS A 20 13.38 2.85 -22.10
N PRO A 21 12.75 1.83 -22.73
CA PRO A 21 13.16 1.42 -24.04
C PRO A 21 12.59 2.49 -24.96
N LEU A 22 13.50 3.33 -25.45
CA LEU A 22 13.38 4.34 -26.51
C LEU A 22 13.41 5.80 -26.01
N PRO A 23 14.34 6.62 -26.53
CA PRO A 23 14.32 8.06 -26.31
C PRO A 23 13.29 8.63 -27.28
N LEU A 24 12.11 9.00 -26.78
CA LEU A 24 11.21 9.84 -27.54
C LEU A 24 11.06 11.16 -26.80
N GLU A 25 11.38 12.24 -27.50
CA GLU A 25 11.40 13.66 -27.09
C GLU A 25 10.03 14.20 -26.61
N TRP A 26 9.09 13.35 -26.23
CA TRP A 26 7.76 13.73 -25.75
C TRP A 26 7.26 12.74 -24.70
N GLY A 27 7.36 13.13 -23.43
CA GLY A 27 6.60 12.51 -22.35
C GLY A 27 7.39 11.55 -21.47
N CYS A 28 7.30 11.81 -20.15
CA CYS A 28 7.69 10.93 -19.05
C CYS A 28 7.37 9.47 -19.37
N CYS A 29 8.34 8.56 -19.18
CA CYS A 29 8.10 7.12 -19.22
C CYS A 29 6.93 6.85 -18.28
N SER A 30 5.80 6.39 -18.81
CA SER A 30 4.57 6.16 -18.06
C SER A 30 4.90 5.48 -16.72
N CYS A 31 4.82 6.23 -15.62
CA CYS A 31 4.87 5.71 -14.25
C CYS A 31 3.43 5.53 -13.80
N PRO A 32 2.78 4.40 -14.12
CA PRO A 32 1.44 4.16 -13.60
C PRO A 32 1.50 4.20 -12.08
N PRO A 33 0.50 4.80 -11.41
CA PRO A 33 0.49 4.82 -9.95
C PRO A 33 0.44 3.38 -9.45
N ASN A 34 1.19 3.06 -8.41
CA ASN A 34 1.13 1.79 -7.68
C ASN A 34 0.70 2.09 -6.26
N PHE A 35 -0.18 1.25 -5.71
CA PHE A 35 -0.67 1.37 -4.34
C PHE A 35 -0.25 0.10 -3.60
N ILE A 36 0.85 0.22 -2.86
CA ILE A 36 1.51 -0.91 -2.20
C ILE A 36 1.59 -0.60 -0.70
N ASN A 37 1.13 -1.54 0.13
CA ASN A 37 1.22 -1.41 1.59
C ASN A 37 0.60 -0.09 2.10
N CYS A 38 -0.58 0.29 1.60
CA CYS A 38 -1.23 1.56 1.95
C CYS A 38 -2.48 1.33 2.80
N THR A 39 -2.82 2.28 3.66
CA THR A 39 -4.06 2.26 4.45
C THR A 39 -4.94 3.44 4.08
N PHE A 40 -6.11 3.16 3.50
CA PHE A 40 -7.12 4.13 3.11
C PHE A 40 -8.30 4.02 4.08
N VAL A 41 -8.53 5.06 4.89
CA VAL A 41 -9.62 5.05 5.87
C VAL A 41 -10.42 6.35 5.87
N GLY A 42 -11.75 6.23 6.02
CA GLY A 42 -12.64 7.37 6.20
C GLY A 42 -12.89 8.19 4.94
N ASN A 43 -12.52 7.70 3.76
CA ASN A 43 -12.70 8.42 2.50
C ASN A 43 -14.16 8.30 2.02
N ARG A 44 -14.67 9.30 1.29
CA ARG A 44 -16.04 9.33 0.77
C ARG A 44 -16.04 10.02 -0.58
N ALA A 45 -16.81 9.49 -1.53
CA ALA A 45 -17.02 10.08 -2.84
C ALA A 45 -18.50 10.01 -3.23
N ASP A 46 -18.99 11.03 -3.94
CA ASP A 46 -20.40 11.10 -4.38
C ASP A 46 -20.69 10.28 -5.64
N ARG A 47 -19.67 9.87 -6.39
CA ARG A 47 -19.79 9.28 -7.73
C ARG A 47 -19.09 7.91 -7.89
N GLY A 48 -18.83 7.23 -6.77
CA GLY A 48 -18.13 5.94 -6.72
C GLY A 48 -16.64 6.07 -6.41
N GLY A 49 -16.02 4.96 -5.99
CA GLY A 49 -14.61 4.91 -5.59
C GLY A 49 -14.31 5.78 -4.38
N GLY A 50 -14.91 5.43 -3.24
CA GLY A 50 -14.82 6.19 -2.00
C GLY A 50 -13.39 6.49 -1.56
N ALA A 51 -12.47 5.53 -1.75
CA ALA A 51 -11.03 5.72 -1.58
C ALA A 51 -10.33 6.02 -2.91
N ILE A 52 -10.49 5.14 -3.90
CA ILE A 52 -9.81 5.27 -5.20
C ILE A 52 -10.81 5.07 -6.34
N TYR A 53 -10.73 5.96 -7.32
CA TYR A 53 -11.51 5.86 -8.56
C TYR A 53 -10.59 5.84 -9.78
N PHE A 54 -10.55 4.71 -10.48
CA PHE A 54 -9.83 4.60 -11.75
C PHE A 54 -10.73 5.05 -12.90
N ARG A 55 -10.55 6.30 -13.30
CA ARG A 55 -11.33 6.91 -14.37
C ARG A 55 -11.05 6.22 -15.70
N ASN A 56 -12.11 5.82 -16.39
CA ASN A 56 -12.05 5.57 -17.82
C ASN A 56 -12.23 6.88 -18.59
N ASP A 57 -11.39 7.12 -19.60
CA ASP A 57 -11.78 8.02 -20.66
C ASP A 57 -12.76 7.26 -21.56
N TRP A 58 -13.88 7.88 -21.94
CA TRP A 58 -14.97 7.22 -22.68
C TRP A 58 -14.57 6.67 -24.06
N THR A 59 -13.32 6.92 -24.45
CA THR A 59 -12.68 6.55 -25.70
C THR A 59 -11.75 5.35 -25.60
N SER A 60 -11.31 4.95 -24.40
CA SER A 60 -10.42 3.80 -24.23
C SER A 60 -10.86 2.95 -23.05
N ASN A 61 -11.07 1.66 -23.29
CA ASN A 61 -11.32 0.68 -22.25
C ASN A 61 -9.98 0.24 -21.61
N TRP A 62 -9.06 1.19 -21.45
CA TRP A 62 -7.69 0.91 -21.04
C TRP A 62 -7.66 0.65 -19.53
N VAL A 63 -7.28 -0.57 -19.18
CA VAL A 63 -6.89 -0.93 -17.81
C VAL A 63 -5.42 -0.57 -17.66
N PRO A 64 -4.98 0.09 -16.57
CA PRO A 64 -3.57 0.31 -16.34
C PRO A 64 -2.81 -1.01 -16.25
N SER A 65 -2.05 -1.34 -17.29
CA SER A 65 -1.43 -2.66 -17.45
C SER A 65 -0.24 -2.92 -16.51
N MET A 66 0.16 -1.93 -15.70
CA MET A 66 1.26 -2.02 -14.75
C MET A 66 0.97 -1.26 -13.43
N THR A 67 -0.31 -0.99 -13.11
CA THR A 67 -0.69 -0.57 -11.76
C THR A 67 -0.97 -1.80 -10.92
N HIS A 68 -0.40 -1.83 -9.72
CA HIS A 68 -0.64 -2.83 -8.71
C HIS A 68 -1.36 -2.19 -7.52
N ILE A 69 -2.42 -2.84 -7.05
CA ILE A 69 -3.00 -2.58 -5.73
C ILE A 69 -2.75 -3.84 -4.90
N ALA A 70 -1.75 -3.77 -4.02
CA ALA A 70 -1.30 -4.91 -3.22
C ALA A 70 -1.08 -4.53 -1.76
N ASN A 71 -1.36 -5.46 -0.85
CA ASN A 71 -1.18 -5.29 0.60
C ASN A 71 -1.86 -4.02 1.16
N CYS A 72 -2.97 -3.58 0.58
CA CYS A 72 -3.65 -2.38 1.00
C CYS A 72 -4.83 -2.69 1.92
N ILE A 73 -5.12 -1.78 2.85
CA ILE A 73 -6.36 -1.77 3.63
C ILE A 73 -7.26 -0.65 3.12
N PHE A 74 -8.50 -1.01 2.78
CA PHE A 74 -9.58 -0.10 2.45
C PHE A 74 -10.72 -0.29 3.46
N TRP A 75 -10.78 0.58 4.45
CA TRP A 75 -11.73 0.45 5.56
C TRP A 75 -12.51 1.74 5.80
N ASP A 76 -13.80 1.64 6.13
CA ASP A 76 -14.67 2.80 6.34
C ASP A 76 -14.55 3.81 5.19
N ASN A 77 -14.64 3.36 3.94
CA ASN A 77 -14.59 4.23 2.74
C ASN A 77 -15.95 4.37 2.03
N GLY A 78 -17.03 3.92 2.68
CA GLY A 78 -18.36 3.82 2.08
C GLY A 78 -18.57 2.48 1.35
N GLU A 79 -19.71 2.36 0.65
CA GLU A 79 -20.16 1.08 0.06
C GLU A 79 -19.29 0.57 -1.09
N GLU A 80 -18.57 1.46 -1.77
CA GLU A 80 -17.68 1.13 -2.89
C GLU A 80 -16.31 1.80 -2.70
N PRO A 81 -15.40 1.20 -1.91
CA PRO A 81 -14.07 1.78 -1.67
C PRO A 81 -13.24 1.98 -2.94
N LEU A 82 -13.36 1.03 -3.88
CA LEU A 82 -12.65 1.01 -5.16
C LEU A 82 -13.66 1.07 -6.31
N GLY A 83 -13.56 2.06 -7.18
CA GLY A 83 -14.47 2.25 -8.31
C GLY A 83 -13.78 2.49 -9.65
N GLY A 84 -14.53 2.34 -10.74
CA GLY A 84 -14.07 2.57 -12.10
C GLY A 84 -13.48 1.32 -12.79
N ILE A 85 -12.54 1.51 -13.73
CA ILE A 85 -11.84 0.42 -14.42
C ILE A 85 -10.58 0.07 -13.63
N LEU A 86 -10.72 -0.91 -12.75
CA LEU A 86 -9.67 -1.24 -11.79
C LEU A 86 -8.59 -2.14 -12.42
N PRO A 87 -7.32 -1.95 -12.03
CA PRO A 87 -6.25 -2.90 -12.31
C PRO A 87 -6.40 -4.14 -11.40
N SER A 88 -5.41 -5.03 -11.41
CA SER A 88 -5.39 -6.17 -10.48
C SER A 88 -5.32 -5.68 -9.02
N VAL A 89 -6.28 -6.14 -8.20
CA VAL A 89 -6.32 -5.95 -6.75
C VAL A 89 -6.06 -7.29 -6.08
N SER A 90 -5.05 -7.37 -5.22
CA SER A 90 -4.64 -8.62 -4.59
C SER A 90 -4.07 -8.42 -3.20
N TYR A 91 -4.16 -9.42 -2.32
CA TYR A 91 -3.59 -9.38 -0.96
C TYR A 91 -4.07 -8.16 -0.16
N CYS A 92 -5.30 -7.71 -0.37
CA CYS A 92 -5.84 -6.52 0.29
C CYS A 92 -6.95 -6.88 1.29
N ILE A 93 -7.19 -6.00 2.25
CA ILE A 93 -8.43 -6.00 3.03
C ILE A 93 -9.33 -4.90 2.48
N ILE A 94 -10.51 -5.27 1.99
CA ILE A 94 -11.51 -4.34 1.48
C ILE A 94 -12.81 -4.56 2.23
N GLU A 95 -13.31 -3.51 2.89
CA GLU A 95 -14.63 -3.53 3.52
C GLU A 95 -15.72 -3.88 2.49
N GLY A 96 -16.60 -4.82 2.83
CA GLY A 96 -17.61 -5.36 1.89
C GLY A 96 -17.08 -6.44 0.94
N GLY A 97 -15.77 -6.64 0.87
CA GLY A 97 -15.11 -7.65 0.05
C GLY A 97 -14.88 -7.21 -1.40
N PHE A 98 -13.85 -7.78 -2.03
CA PHE A 98 -13.49 -7.46 -3.41
C PHE A 98 -12.92 -8.71 -4.12
N PRO A 99 -13.31 -9.00 -5.37
CA PRO A 99 -12.78 -10.14 -6.11
C PRO A 99 -11.28 -9.99 -6.38
N GLY A 100 -10.53 -11.09 -6.34
CA GLY A 100 -9.09 -11.10 -6.61
C GLY A 100 -8.37 -12.14 -5.77
N THR A 101 -7.07 -12.26 -5.99
CA THR A 101 -6.21 -13.20 -5.25
C THR A 101 -6.03 -12.71 -3.83
N SER A 102 -6.37 -13.54 -2.84
CA SER A 102 -6.12 -13.28 -1.42
C SER A 102 -6.66 -11.92 -0.93
N ASN A 103 -7.81 -11.50 -1.45
CA ASN A 103 -8.52 -10.35 -0.90
C ASN A 103 -9.46 -10.79 0.21
N TYR A 104 -9.48 -10.04 1.31
CA TYR A 104 -10.21 -10.34 2.51
C TYR A 104 -11.16 -9.18 2.88
N SER A 105 -12.09 -9.43 3.80
CA SER A 105 -13.06 -8.44 4.29
C SER A 105 -13.22 -8.45 5.82
N PHE A 106 -12.22 -8.98 6.52
CA PHE A 106 -12.20 -8.99 7.98
C PHE A 106 -11.83 -7.61 8.53
N ASP A 107 -12.31 -7.29 9.73
CA ASP A 107 -11.92 -6.07 10.45
C ASP A 107 -10.39 -6.04 10.68
N PRO A 108 -9.65 -5.03 10.16
CA PRO A 108 -8.21 -4.90 10.35
C PRO A 108 -7.77 -4.73 11.81
N LYS A 109 -8.69 -4.39 12.73
CA LYS A 109 -8.42 -4.17 14.16
C LYS A 109 -7.24 -3.23 14.40
N PHE A 110 -7.42 -1.98 14.01
CA PHE A 110 -6.48 -0.91 14.31
C PHE A 110 -6.37 -0.61 15.82
N VAL A 111 -5.22 -0.08 16.26
CA VAL A 111 -5.01 0.34 17.65
C VAL A 111 -5.98 1.46 18.03
N ASP A 112 -6.06 2.53 17.22
CA ASP A 112 -6.96 3.65 17.45
C ASP A 112 -7.26 4.44 16.15
N ALA A 113 -8.07 3.83 15.28
CA ALA A 113 -8.47 4.43 14.01
C ALA A 113 -9.16 5.80 14.17
N ALA A 114 -9.89 6.02 15.27
CA ALA A 114 -10.61 7.28 15.51
C ALA A 114 -9.64 8.46 15.68
N ASN A 115 -8.45 8.20 16.21
CA ASN A 115 -7.38 9.19 16.33
C ASN A 115 -6.34 9.12 15.20
N GLY A 116 -6.51 8.20 14.25
CA GLY A 116 -5.60 7.99 13.12
C GLY A 116 -4.38 7.14 13.45
N ASP A 117 -4.47 6.27 14.45
CA ASP A 117 -3.47 5.26 14.73
C ASP A 117 -3.90 3.94 14.07
N TYR A 118 -3.43 3.76 12.84
CA TYR A 118 -3.77 2.60 12.00
C TYR A 118 -2.77 1.45 12.14
N ARG A 119 -1.97 1.45 13.21
CA ARG A 119 -1.18 0.27 13.56
C ARG A 119 -2.08 -0.91 13.87
N LEU A 120 -1.62 -2.11 13.57
CA LEU A 120 -2.36 -3.34 13.83
C LEU A 120 -2.30 -3.72 15.31
N ARG A 121 -3.42 -4.20 15.85
CA ARG A 121 -3.44 -4.86 17.17
C ARG A 121 -2.85 -6.27 17.08
N PRO A 122 -2.34 -6.83 18.19
CA PRO A 122 -1.78 -8.18 18.22
C PRO A 122 -2.74 -9.30 17.76
N ASP A 123 -4.05 -9.02 17.78
CA ASP A 123 -5.10 -9.97 17.37
C ASP A 123 -5.70 -9.63 16.00
N SER A 124 -5.03 -8.78 15.22
CA SER A 124 -5.47 -8.37 13.90
C SER A 124 -5.41 -9.52 12.89
N PRO A 125 -6.45 -9.72 12.06
CA PRO A 125 -6.41 -10.67 10.96
C PRO A 125 -5.64 -10.15 9.74
N ALA A 126 -5.11 -8.92 9.79
CA ALA A 126 -4.25 -8.37 8.75
C ALA A 126 -2.78 -8.81 8.91
N ILE A 127 -2.43 -9.29 10.10
CA ILE A 127 -1.11 -9.83 10.41
C ILE A 127 -0.89 -11.10 9.59
N ASP A 128 0.28 -11.22 8.96
CA ASP A 128 0.73 -12.43 8.29
C ASP A 128 -0.17 -12.90 7.13
N ARG A 129 -0.72 -11.93 6.40
CA ARG A 129 -1.67 -12.16 5.28
C ARG A 129 -1.30 -11.45 3.98
N GLY A 130 -0.27 -10.64 4.02
CA GLY A 130 0.24 -9.89 2.89
C GLY A 130 1.04 -10.75 1.93
N ARG A 131 1.86 -10.06 1.14
CA ARG A 131 2.79 -10.63 0.18
C ARG A 131 4.10 -9.89 0.24
N ASP A 132 5.18 -10.59 -0.11
CA ASP A 132 6.49 -9.98 -0.34
C ASP A 132 6.44 -8.87 -1.41
N THR A 133 6.66 -7.64 -0.98
CA THR A 133 6.73 -6.43 -1.82
C THR A 133 8.16 -5.94 -2.09
N SER A 134 9.17 -6.73 -1.72
CA SER A 134 10.59 -6.41 -1.97
C SER A 134 10.99 -6.56 -3.45
N LEU A 135 10.14 -7.21 -4.25
CA LEU A 135 10.36 -7.34 -5.68
C LEU A 135 10.18 -5.99 -6.41
N PRO A 136 10.96 -5.73 -7.48
CA PRO A 136 10.87 -4.47 -8.22
C PRO A 136 9.48 -4.18 -8.80
N GLU A 137 8.66 -5.21 -9.08
CA GLU A 137 7.29 -5.07 -9.58
C GLU A 137 6.36 -4.36 -8.58
N PHE A 138 6.70 -4.38 -7.29
CA PHE A 138 5.99 -3.69 -6.21
C PHE A 138 6.77 -2.47 -5.68
N GLY A 139 7.79 -2.01 -6.41
CA GLY A 139 8.61 -0.86 -6.01
C GLY A 139 9.73 -1.18 -5.01
N GLY A 140 9.95 -2.45 -4.65
CA GLY A 140 11.05 -2.80 -3.73
C GLY A 140 10.84 -2.32 -2.29
N VAL A 141 9.58 -2.27 -1.84
CA VAL A 141 9.21 -1.76 -0.51
C VAL A 141 9.57 -2.81 0.55
N VAL A 142 10.62 -2.50 1.32
CA VAL A 142 11.18 -3.39 2.36
C VAL A 142 10.94 -2.93 3.79
N ASP A 143 10.53 -1.67 3.99
CA ASP A 143 10.18 -1.12 5.30
C ASP A 143 8.72 -0.67 5.33
N ASP A 144 8.14 -0.61 6.52
CA ASP A 144 6.84 -0.01 6.78
C ASP A 144 6.91 1.52 6.98
N MET A 145 5.77 2.13 7.32
CA MET A 145 5.69 3.59 7.54
C MET A 145 6.50 4.08 8.75
N PHE A 146 6.82 3.19 9.70
CA PHE A 146 7.72 3.47 10.82
C PHE A 146 9.18 3.18 10.51
N GLY A 147 9.51 2.67 9.32
CA GLY A 147 10.86 2.24 8.97
C GLY A 147 11.24 0.89 9.58
N CYS A 148 10.25 0.12 10.02
CA CYS A 148 10.47 -1.24 10.49
C CYS A 148 10.52 -2.20 9.29
N PRO A 149 11.47 -3.16 9.27
CA PRO A 149 11.54 -4.13 8.20
C PRO A 149 10.24 -4.93 8.09
N ARG A 150 9.81 -5.16 6.86
CA ARG A 150 8.67 -6.04 6.53
C ARG A 150 9.10 -7.49 6.38
N GLY A 151 8.15 -8.42 6.47
CA GLY A 151 8.40 -9.85 6.44
C GLY A 151 8.66 -10.42 7.84
N TYR A 152 8.10 -9.81 8.88
CA TYR A 152 8.19 -10.31 10.24
C TYR A 152 6.96 -11.15 10.58
N ASP A 153 7.18 -12.46 10.80
CA ASP A 153 6.18 -13.38 11.35
C ASP A 153 5.65 -12.88 12.71
N GLY A 154 4.49 -12.24 12.67
CA GLY A 154 3.86 -11.54 13.79
C GLY A 154 2.91 -12.40 14.64
N ASP A 155 2.39 -13.48 14.05
CA ASP A 155 1.45 -14.42 14.65
C ASP A 155 2.15 -15.65 15.26
N GLY A 156 3.43 -15.85 14.91
CA GLY A 156 4.31 -16.90 15.43
C GLY A 156 3.93 -18.30 14.96
N TRP A 157 3.08 -18.42 13.93
CA TRP A 157 2.78 -19.69 13.30
C TRP A 157 3.92 -20.06 12.36
N PRO A 158 4.34 -21.34 12.34
CA PRO A 158 5.40 -21.76 11.44
C PRO A 158 5.01 -21.38 10.00
N PRO A 159 5.90 -20.67 9.26
CA PRO A 159 5.56 -20.10 7.97
C PRO A 159 4.99 -21.19 7.07
N VAL A 160 3.87 -20.89 6.41
CA VAL A 160 3.38 -21.73 5.32
C VAL A 160 4.29 -21.42 4.13
N PHE A 161 5.53 -21.94 4.17
CA PHE A 161 6.64 -21.55 3.31
C PHE A 161 6.21 -21.18 1.88
N GLY A 162 6.40 -19.91 1.51
CA GLY A 162 6.37 -19.45 0.12
C GLY A 162 5.06 -18.85 -0.38
N ASP A 163 4.08 -18.54 0.47
CA ASP A 163 2.87 -17.80 0.06
C ASP A 163 2.88 -16.30 0.37
N GLY A 164 3.88 -15.81 1.12
CA GLY A 164 3.98 -14.39 1.54
C GLY A 164 3.33 -14.08 2.88
N SER A 165 2.95 -15.11 3.66
CA SER A 165 2.30 -14.98 4.97
C SER A 165 3.15 -14.40 6.09
N ASP A 166 4.40 -13.96 5.88
CA ASP A 166 5.15 -13.26 6.95
C ASP A 166 5.01 -11.73 6.86
N TYR A 167 4.17 -11.23 5.94
CA TYR A 167 4.00 -9.80 5.66
C TYR A 167 2.63 -9.35 6.12
N ASP A 168 2.54 -8.13 6.64
CA ASP A 168 1.25 -7.58 7.04
C ASP A 168 0.60 -6.79 5.90
N ILE A 169 -0.73 -6.87 5.84
CA ILE A 169 -1.53 -6.01 4.96
C ILE A 169 -1.63 -4.63 5.63
N GLY A 170 -1.26 -3.57 4.92
CA GLY A 170 -1.40 -2.19 5.33
C GLY A 170 -0.08 -1.42 5.48
N ALA A 171 -0.19 -0.18 5.97
CA ALA A 171 0.93 0.75 6.11
C ALA A 171 1.96 0.36 7.17
N TYR A 172 1.58 -0.49 8.12
CA TYR A 172 2.40 -0.89 9.26
C TYR A 172 2.64 -2.38 9.29
N GLU A 173 3.84 -2.76 9.68
CA GLU A 173 4.19 -4.13 10.05
C GLU A 173 4.07 -4.29 11.57
N TYR A 174 3.38 -5.32 12.02
CA TYR A 174 3.27 -5.69 13.41
C TYR A 174 4.56 -6.38 13.87
N VAL A 175 5.51 -5.56 14.30
CA VAL A 175 6.75 -6.03 14.90
C VAL A 175 6.74 -5.70 16.40
N PRO A 176 6.84 -6.69 17.32
CA PRO A 176 6.93 -6.42 18.75
C PRO A 176 8.09 -5.46 19.08
N GLY A 177 7.74 -4.29 19.63
CA GLY A 177 8.73 -3.28 20.02
C GLY A 177 9.23 -2.39 18.87
N CYS A 178 8.69 -2.53 17.66
CA CYS A 178 8.84 -1.52 16.62
C CYS A 178 8.18 -0.21 17.06
N THR A 179 8.92 0.87 16.93
CA THR A 179 8.46 2.24 17.22
C THR A 179 8.79 3.11 16.02
N PRO A 180 8.04 4.21 15.79
CA PRO A 180 8.39 5.14 14.72
C PRO A 180 9.86 5.53 14.83
N LEU A 181 10.56 5.46 13.70
CA LEU A 181 11.89 6.07 13.62
C LEU A 181 11.79 7.53 14.07
N LEU A 182 12.81 7.98 14.82
CA LEU A 182 12.88 9.40 15.15
C LEU A 182 12.91 10.21 13.84
N PRO A 183 12.40 11.45 13.79
CA PRO A 183 12.35 12.25 12.56
C PRO A 183 13.69 12.29 11.80
N TRP A 184 14.80 12.29 12.54
CA TRP A 184 16.16 12.31 11.98
C TRP A 184 16.67 10.96 11.42
N GLN A 185 15.90 9.89 11.59
CA GLN A 185 16.20 8.53 11.14
C GLN A 185 15.39 8.08 9.92
N HIS A 186 14.37 8.84 9.51
CA HIS A 186 13.67 8.59 8.24
C HIS A 186 14.64 8.84 7.08
N ALA A 187 14.99 7.79 6.34
CA ALA A 187 15.89 7.89 5.18
C ALA A 187 15.30 8.75 4.03
N ALA A 188 13.99 9.01 4.06
CA ALA A 188 13.27 9.75 3.02
C ALA A 188 13.42 11.29 3.09
N ASP A 189 13.91 11.85 4.21
CA ASP A 189 14.13 13.31 4.36
C ASP A 189 15.62 13.69 4.25
N ARG A 190 16.46 12.78 3.76
CA ARG A 190 17.89 13.04 3.55
C ARG A 190 18.14 13.30 2.09
N ASP A 191 18.79 14.42 1.77
CA ASP A 191 19.32 14.65 0.43
C ASP A 191 20.33 13.55 0.04
N SER A 192 20.78 13.55 -1.21
CA SER A 192 21.77 12.59 -1.72
C SER A 192 23.12 12.61 -0.97
N ASN A 193 23.31 13.54 -0.02
CA ASN A 193 24.48 13.67 0.84
C ASN A 193 24.19 13.35 2.33
N GLY A 194 22.97 12.92 2.68
CA GLY A 194 22.60 12.58 4.04
C GLY A 194 22.21 13.76 4.94
N GLN A 195 21.97 14.96 4.38
CA GLN A 195 21.62 16.16 5.14
C GLN A 195 20.11 16.47 5.06
N ILE A 196 19.58 17.11 6.10
CA ILE A 196 18.16 17.48 6.23
C ILE A 196 17.93 18.81 5.52
N GLU A 197 16.96 18.89 4.62
CA GLU A 197 16.44 20.18 4.13
C GLU A 197 15.36 20.70 5.09
N LEU A 198 15.54 21.93 5.59
CA LEU A 198 14.64 22.63 6.52
C LEU A 198 13.68 23.57 5.80
#